data_AF-A0A182IB42-F1
#
_entry.id   AF-A0A182IB42-F1
#
_cell.length_a   1.000
_cell.length_b   1.000
_cell.length_c   1.000
_cell.angle_alpha   90.00
_cell.angle_beta   90.00
_cell.angle_gamma   90.00
#
_symmetry.space_group_name_H-M   'P 1'
#
loop_
_entity.id
_entity.type
_entity.pdbx_description
1 polymer ?
#
loop_
_entity_poly.entity_id
_entity_poly.type
_entity_poly.pdbx_seq_one_letter_code
_entity_poly.pdbx_strand_id
1 'polypeptide(L)'
;MASEDTAPADFSALVNEDGKNKTNVKCDRCGSLILKSTNSDYDTTEFVLPLAKQKRQPVEQEAEEFTTETLKDFWMVKDMYTFENIGFSNTVDNRKYLTCADCEVGPIGYHDLETKKSYIALARVKHE
;
A
#
# COMPACT_ATOMS: atom_id res chain seq x y z
N MET A 1 24.11 2.80 -16.30
CA MET A 1 24.14 3.78 -15.20
C MET A 1 23.07 3.36 -14.21
N ALA A 2 23.45 3.30 -12.92
CA ALA A 2 22.64 2.98 -11.74
C ALA A 2 21.84 1.67 -11.75
N SER A 3 22.48 0.62 -11.22
CA SER A 3 21.78 -0.50 -10.58
C SER A 3 21.02 0.03 -9.37
N GLU A 4 19.69 -0.07 -9.36
CA GLU A 4 18.91 0.05 -8.13
C GLU A 4 18.61 -1.36 -7.65
N ASP A 5 19.49 -1.80 -6.74
CA ASP A 5 19.36 -2.96 -5.88
C ASP A 5 18.16 -2.71 -4.95
N THR A 6 16.95 -3.03 -5.39
CA THR A 6 15.82 -3.20 -4.46
C THR A 6 16.06 -4.53 -3.77
N ALA A 7 16.71 -4.48 -2.61
CA ALA A 7 16.89 -5.61 -1.72
C ALA A 7 15.58 -6.40 -1.62
N PRO A 8 15.61 -7.75 -1.68
CA PRO A 8 14.43 -8.55 -1.37
C PRO A 8 14.12 -8.32 0.10
N ALA A 9 13.18 -7.43 0.38
CA ALA A 9 12.62 -7.32 1.70
C ALA A 9 11.84 -8.61 1.95
N ASP A 10 12.46 -9.53 2.69
CA ASP A 10 11.89 -10.83 3.03
C ASP A 10 10.74 -10.63 4.02
N PHE A 11 9.56 -10.28 3.51
CA PHE A 11 8.35 -10.12 4.30
C PHE A 11 7.69 -11.45 4.67
N SER A 12 8.21 -12.56 4.15
CA SER A 12 7.83 -13.93 4.50
C SER A 12 7.86 -14.19 6.01
N ALA A 13 8.79 -13.56 6.74
CA ALA A 13 8.91 -13.65 8.20
C ALA A 13 7.76 -12.95 8.96
N LEU A 14 7.03 -12.04 8.30
CA LEU A 14 5.84 -11.35 8.84
C LEU A 14 4.56 -12.14 8.59
N VAL A 15 4.63 -13.29 7.92
CA VAL A 15 3.51 -14.17 7.64
C VAL A 15 3.46 -15.28 8.68
N ASN A 16 2.28 -15.54 9.22
CA ASN A 16 2.01 -16.67 10.10
C ASN A 16 1.82 -17.98 9.31
N GLU A 17 1.75 -19.10 10.02
CA GLU A 17 1.51 -20.43 9.44
C GLU A 17 0.20 -20.51 8.61
N ASP A 18 -0.76 -19.63 8.91
CA ASP A 18 -2.06 -19.52 8.20
C ASP A 18 -1.99 -18.67 6.91
N GLY A 19 -0.81 -18.14 6.55
CA GLY A 19 -0.64 -17.25 5.38
C GLY A 19 -1.06 -15.80 5.64
N LYS A 20 -1.25 -15.42 6.90
CA LYS A 20 -1.75 -14.10 7.31
C LYS A 20 -0.70 -13.23 8.00
N ASN A 21 -0.94 -11.92 8.09
CA ASN A 21 -0.05 -11.01 8.81
C ASN A 21 0.10 -11.39 10.30
N LYS A 22 1.34 -11.55 10.76
CA LYS A 22 1.66 -11.90 12.14
C LYS A 22 1.54 -10.73 13.10
N THR A 23 1.88 -9.54 12.64
CA THR A 23 1.92 -8.30 13.43
C THR A 23 0.87 -7.31 12.93
N ASN A 24 0.61 -6.27 13.72
CA ASN A 24 -0.28 -5.20 13.31
C ASN A 24 0.40 -4.32 12.25
N VAL A 25 -0.39 -3.82 11.31
CA VAL A 25 0.07 -2.90 10.26
C VAL A 25 -0.27 -1.48 10.67
N LYS A 26 0.73 -0.62 10.71
CA LYS A 26 0.65 0.79 11.09
C LYS A 26 1.18 1.69 9.99
N CYS A 27 0.74 2.94 9.98
CA CYS A 27 1.29 3.95 9.10
C CYS A 27 2.75 4.25 9.49
N ASP A 28 3.67 4.23 8.53
CA ASP A 28 5.09 4.56 8.75
C ASP A 28 5.30 6.01 9.25
N ARG A 29 4.37 6.92 8.93
CA ARG A 29 4.52 8.36 9.21
C ARG A 29 3.97 8.79 10.56
N CYS A 30 2.76 8.35 10.92
CA CYS A 30 2.10 8.75 12.17
C CYS A 30 1.90 7.60 13.16
N GLY A 31 2.18 6.36 12.77
CA GLY A 31 1.94 5.18 13.63
C GLY A 31 0.48 4.77 13.76
N SER A 32 -0.44 5.38 12.99
CA SER A 32 -1.86 5.03 13.02
C SER A 32 -2.08 3.56 12.67
N LEU A 33 -2.95 2.88 13.42
CA LEU A 33 -3.28 1.48 13.22
C LEU A 33 -4.15 1.33 11.98
N ILE A 34 -3.61 0.71 10.94
CA ILE A 34 -4.31 0.46 9.68
C ILE A 34 -5.02 -0.89 9.73
N LEU A 35 -4.31 -1.93 10.17
CA LEU A 35 -4.82 -3.30 10.20
C LEU A 35 -4.30 -4.05 11.43
N LYS A 36 -5.15 -4.87 12.04
CA LYS A 36 -4.75 -5.78 13.13
C LYS A 36 -4.06 -7.03 12.59
N SER A 37 -3.29 -7.71 13.45
CA SER A 37 -2.74 -9.03 13.17
C SER A 37 -3.83 -9.99 12.70
N THR A 38 -3.48 -10.95 11.83
CA THR A 38 -4.36 -12.03 11.33
C THR A 38 -5.59 -11.58 10.52
N ASN A 39 -5.60 -10.36 9.98
CA ASN A 39 -6.73 -9.82 9.20
C ASN A 39 -6.40 -9.59 7.71
N SER A 40 -5.18 -9.91 7.27
CA SER A 40 -4.80 -9.88 5.85
C SER A 40 -4.05 -11.15 5.47
N ASP A 41 -4.23 -11.55 4.22
CA ASP A 41 -3.48 -12.62 3.59
C ASP A 41 -2.25 -12.02 2.88
N TYR A 42 -1.10 -12.70 2.96
CA TYR A 42 0.10 -12.27 2.23
C TYR A 42 -0.09 -12.55 0.73
N ASP A 43 0.12 -11.53 -0.09
CA ASP A 43 -0.05 -11.60 -1.52
C ASP A 43 1.17 -11.00 -2.22
N THR A 44 1.75 -11.75 -3.15
CA THR A 44 2.95 -11.36 -3.91
C THR A 44 2.61 -10.78 -5.28
N THR A 45 1.45 -10.13 -5.39
CA THR A 45 1.02 -9.45 -6.61
C THR A 45 1.95 -8.29 -6.95
N GLU A 46 2.44 -8.25 -8.18
CA GLU A 46 3.15 -7.10 -8.71
C GLU A 46 2.16 -6.01 -9.15
N PHE A 47 2.26 -4.83 -8.54
CA PHE A 47 1.41 -3.70 -8.86
C PHE A 47 2.17 -2.38 -8.87
N VAL A 48 1.87 -1.57 -9.88
CA VAL A 48 2.47 -0.25 -10.08
C VAL A 48 1.67 0.79 -9.31
N LEU A 49 2.25 1.33 -8.24
CA LEU A 49 1.63 2.36 -7.40
C LEU A 49 2.29 3.72 -7.64
N PRO A 50 1.51 4.82 -7.79
CA PRO A 50 2.05 6.17 -7.79
C PRO A 50 2.83 6.45 -6.50
N LEU A 51 3.95 7.18 -6.56
CA LEU A 51 4.72 7.54 -5.37
C LEU A 51 3.87 8.36 -4.38
N ALA A 52 3.99 8.04 -3.09
CA ALA A 52 3.26 8.74 -2.01
C ALA A 52 3.69 10.20 -1.79
N LYS A 53 4.76 10.65 -2.44
CA LYS A 53 5.20 12.05 -2.49
C LYS A 53 5.49 12.42 -3.93
N GLN A 54 4.52 13.04 -4.59
CA GLN A 54 4.81 13.75 -5.83
C GLN A 54 5.57 15.03 -5.48
N LYS A 55 6.74 15.24 -6.07
CA LYS A 55 7.34 16.58 -6.08
C LYS A 55 6.40 17.46 -6.88
N ARG A 56 5.78 18.47 -6.24
CA ARG A 56 5.05 19.53 -6.96
C ARG A 56 6.05 20.19 -7.91
N GLN A 57 6.02 19.85 -9.19
CA GLN A 57 6.72 20.61 -10.22
C GLN A 57 5.79 21.71 -10.76
N PRO A 58 6.33 22.88 -11.12
CA PRO A 58 5.53 23.97 -11.70
C PRO A 58 4.84 23.53 -13.00
N VAL A 59 3.63 24.05 -13.18
CA VAL A 59 2.62 23.70 -14.19
C VAL A 59 3.04 24.22 -15.58
N GLU A 60 4.04 23.64 -16.25
CA GLU A 60 4.38 24.10 -17.63
C GLU A 60 4.82 23.00 -18.61
N GLN A 61 4.77 21.70 -18.29
CA GLN A 61 5.14 20.67 -19.28
C GLN A 61 4.09 19.56 -19.37
N GLU A 62 3.42 19.55 -20.52
CA GLU A 62 2.48 18.55 -21.01
C GLU A 62 3.21 17.21 -21.26
N ALA A 63 3.47 16.48 -20.17
CA ALA A 63 3.69 15.04 -20.12
C ALA A 63 3.79 14.67 -18.64
N GLU A 64 2.64 14.34 -18.04
CA GLU A 64 2.53 14.00 -16.62
C GLU A 64 3.24 12.67 -16.32
N GLU A 65 4.57 12.68 -16.19
CA GLU A 65 5.32 11.54 -15.68
C GLU A 65 5.08 11.43 -14.16
N PHE A 66 3.91 10.88 -13.80
CA PHE A 66 3.69 10.38 -12.45
C PHE A 66 4.77 9.35 -12.17
N THR A 67 5.73 9.69 -11.30
CA THR A 67 6.70 8.71 -10.82
C THR A 67 5.94 7.61 -10.09
N THR A 68 5.94 6.42 -10.68
CA THR A 68 5.36 5.21 -10.14
C THR A 68 6.47 4.29 -9.66
N GLU A 69 6.17 3.45 -8.67
CA GLU A 69 7.05 2.36 -8.25
C GLU A 69 6.31 1.04 -8.39
N THR A 70 7.02 0.03 -8.87
CA THR A 70 6.51 -1.34 -8.95
C THR A 70 6.78 -2.04 -7.63
N LEU A 71 5.72 -2.38 -6.92
CA LEU A 71 5.76 -3.11 -5.65
C LEU A 71 5.28 -4.53 -5.90
N LYS A 72 5.84 -5.50 -5.17
CA LYS A 72 5.49 -6.93 -5.34
C LYS A 72 4.82 -7.53 -4.12
N ASP A 73 4.88 -6.86 -2.97
CA ASP A 73 4.45 -7.40 -1.69
C ASP A 73 3.28 -6.61 -1.13
N PHE A 74 2.15 -7.29 -1.01
CA PHE A 74 0.90 -6.72 -0.54
C PHE A 74 0.23 -7.54 0.54
N TRP A 75 -0.43 -6.84 1.45
CA TRP A 75 -1.43 -7.42 2.34
C TRP A 75 -2.77 -7.35 1.64
N MET A 76 -3.26 -8.50 1.20
CA MET A 76 -4.58 -8.63 0.62
C MET A 76 -5.62 -8.74 1.72
N VAL A 77 -6.58 -7.84 1.67
CA VAL A 77 -7.67 -7.71 2.63
C VAL A 77 -8.97 -7.85 1.86
N LYS A 78 -9.74 -8.88 2.23
CA LYS A 78 -10.98 -9.25 1.53
C LYS A 78 -12.12 -8.26 1.78
N ASP A 79 -12.14 -7.62 2.93
CA ASP A 79 -13.25 -6.79 3.37
C ASP A 79 -12.76 -5.46 3.95
N MET A 80 -13.28 -4.34 3.42
CA MET A 80 -12.86 -2.99 3.81
C MET A 80 -13.17 -2.63 5.26
N TYR A 81 -14.13 -3.30 5.91
CA TYR A 81 -14.48 -3.08 7.31
C TYR A 81 -13.48 -3.73 8.28
N THR A 82 -12.52 -4.51 7.78
CA THR A 82 -11.44 -5.07 8.62
C THR A 82 -10.34 -4.05 8.92
N PHE A 83 -10.28 -2.94 8.16
CA PHE A 83 -9.37 -1.85 8.43
C PHE A 83 -9.85 -1.02 9.62
N GLU A 84 -8.90 -0.54 10.41
CA GLU A 84 -9.18 0.33 11.56
C GLU A 84 -9.17 1.80 11.13
N ASN A 85 -8.02 2.32 10.66
CA ASN A 85 -7.85 3.73 10.26
C ASN A 85 -7.27 3.85 8.84
N ILE A 86 -8.10 3.61 7.84
CA ILE A 86 -7.74 3.76 6.41
C ILE A 86 -8.63 4.79 5.71
N GLY A 87 -8.02 5.59 4.84
CA GLY A 87 -8.70 6.50 3.92
C GLY A 87 -8.77 5.91 2.52
N PHE A 88 -9.82 6.27 1.77
CA PHE A 88 -9.99 5.92 0.37
C PHE A 88 -9.97 7.20 -0.47
N SER A 89 -9.15 7.21 -1.52
CA SER A 89 -9.14 8.30 -2.50
C SER A 89 -10.36 8.26 -3.43
N ASN A 90 -10.42 9.24 -4.33
CA ASN A 90 -11.30 9.19 -5.50
C ASN A 90 -11.02 7.94 -6.35
N THR A 91 -12.07 7.48 -7.04
CA THR A 91 -11.98 6.36 -7.98
C THR A 91 -11.21 6.78 -9.24
N VAL A 92 -10.21 5.98 -9.59
CA VAL A 92 -9.40 6.10 -10.81
C VAL A 92 -9.32 4.70 -11.43
N ASP A 93 -9.72 4.54 -12.69
CA ASP A 93 -9.65 3.26 -13.42
C ASP A 93 -10.24 2.06 -12.67
N ASN A 94 -11.47 2.18 -12.15
CA ASN A 94 -12.15 1.16 -11.33
C ASN A 94 -11.39 0.74 -10.05
N ARG A 95 -10.50 1.60 -9.56
CA ARG A 95 -9.75 1.37 -8.33
C ARG A 95 -9.79 2.61 -7.46
N LYS A 96 -9.61 2.44 -6.17
CA LYS A 96 -9.44 3.54 -5.22
C LYS A 96 -8.08 3.39 -4.56
N TYR A 97 -7.34 4.46 -4.39
CA TYR A 97 -6.11 4.39 -3.64
C TYR A 97 -6.38 4.45 -2.14
N LEU A 98 -5.53 3.77 -1.39
CA LEU A 98 -5.63 3.71 0.07
C LEU A 98 -4.64 4.71 0.67
N THR A 99 -5.09 5.52 1.61
CA THR A 99 -4.29 6.52 2.32
C THR A 99 -4.41 6.29 3.83
N CYS A 100 -3.50 6.86 4.62
CA CYS A 100 -3.67 6.87 6.06
C CYS A 100 -4.81 7.83 6.45
N ALA A 101 -5.73 7.40 7.31
CA ALA A 101 -6.86 8.25 7.72
C ALA A 101 -6.43 9.48 8.57
N ASP A 102 -5.36 9.36 9.35
CA ASP A 102 -4.94 10.44 10.27
C ASP A 102 -4.02 11.48 9.62
N CYS A 103 -3.05 11.04 8.81
CA CYS A 103 -2.06 11.94 8.21
C CYS A 103 -2.25 12.17 6.72
N GLU A 104 -3.26 11.51 6.11
CA GLU A 104 -3.61 11.58 4.69
C GLU A 104 -2.45 11.22 3.74
N VAL A 105 -1.34 10.69 4.28
CA VAL A 105 -0.22 10.24 3.47
C VAL A 105 -0.62 9.00 2.71
N GLY A 106 -0.39 9.03 1.41
CA GLY A 106 -0.56 7.90 0.53
C GLY A 106 -0.23 8.25 -0.92
N PRO A 107 -0.41 7.30 -1.84
CA PRO A 107 -1.09 6.04 -1.59
C PRO A 107 -0.21 5.05 -0.81
N ILE A 108 -0.76 4.30 0.13
CA ILE A 108 -0.09 3.16 0.81
C ILE A 108 -0.55 1.82 0.25
N GLY A 109 -1.55 1.85 -0.64
CA GLY A 109 -2.13 0.68 -1.27
C GLY A 109 -3.22 1.07 -2.26
N TYR A 110 -3.96 0.08 -2.74
CA TYR A 110 -5.11 0.27 -3.62
C TYR A 110 -6.24 -0.70 -3.26
N HIS A 111 -7.45 -0.32 -3.61
CA HIS A 111 -8.66 -1.11 -3.51
C HIS A 111 -9.21 -1.31 -4.91
N ASP A 112 -9.40 -2.56 -5.27
CA ASP A 112 -9.91 -2.95 -6.56
C ASP A 112 -11.43 -3.10 -6.47
N LEU A 113 -12.18 -2.28 -7.22
CA LEU A 113 -13.65 -2.26 -7.13
C LEU A 113 -14.30 -3.47 -7.82
N GLU A 114 -13.58 -4.13 -8.75
CA GLU A 114 -14.07 -5.32 -9.44
C GLU A 114 -14.06 -6.52 -8.51
N THR A 115 -12.91 -6.78 -7.88
CA THR A 115 -12.73 -7.88 -6.94
C THR A 115 -13.22 -7.55 -5.52
N LYS A 116 -13.45 -6.26 -5.24
CA LYS A 116 -13.75 -5.69 -3.90
C LYS A 116 -12.67 -6.00 -2.86
N LYS A 117 -11.46 -6.33 -3.31
CA LYS A 117 -10.31 -6.61 -2.45
C LYS A 117 -9.43 -5.39 -2.32
N SER A 118 -8.81 -5.26 -1.16
CA SER A 118 -7.88 -4.18 -0.85
C SER A 118 -6.48 -4.74 -0.72
N TYR A 119 -5.48 -4.01 -1.19
CA TYR A 119 -4.09 -4.42 -1.24
C TYR A 119 -3.24 -3.30 -0.63
N ILE A 120 -2.60 -3.57 0.50
CA ILE A 120 -1.71 -2.62 1.19
C ILE A 120 -0.27 -2.99 0.89
N ALA A 121 0.52 -2.06 0.36
CA ALA A 121 1.92 -2.33 0.06
C ALA A 121 2.74 -2.44 1.33
N LEU A 122 3.45 -3.56 1.51
CA LEU A 122 4.27 -3.81 2.70
C LEU A 122 5.41 -2.80 2.83
N ALA A 123 5.98 -2.35 1.71
CA ALA A 123 7.06 -1.38 1.69
C ALA A 123 6.66 0.04 2.18
N ARG A 124 5.36 0.35 2.24
CA ARG A 124 4.83 1.69 2.59
C ARG A 124 4.19 1.76 3.98
N VAL A 125 4.28 0.68 4.75
CA VAL A 125 3.69 0.54 6.08
C VAL A 125 4.70 -0.07 7.04
N LYS A 126 4.43 0.06 8.34
CA LYS A 126 5.25 -0.49 9.41
C LYS A 126 4.53 -1.65 10.09
N HIS A 127 5.26 -2.68 10.49
CA HIS A 127 4.69 -3.91 11.07
C HIS A 127 5.14 -4.07 12.53
N GLU A 128 4.25 -3.77 13.48
CA GLU A 128 4.52 -3.77 14.93
C GLU A 128 3.30 -4.19 15.77
#